data_AF-A0A945I9D9-F1
#
_entry.id   AF-A0A945I9D9-F1
#
_cell.length_a   1.000
_cell.length_b   1.000
_cell.length_c   1.000
_cell.angle_alpha   90.00
_cell.angle_beta   90.00
_cell.angle_gamma   90.00
#
_symmetry.space_group_name_H-M   'P 1'
#
loop_
_entity.id
_entity.type
_entity.pdbx_description
1 polymer ?
#
loop_
_entity_poly.entity_id
_entity_poly.type
_entity_poly.pdbx_seq_one_letter_code
_entity_poly.pdbx_strand_id
1 'polypeptide(L)'
;MKCQDGNRGKFNLLGLVALLAILFYFAPIHFNEENLNFGVSVAESAEPAAEASTDVAASPYGPAPKTTLASYPTIKGINGRVVIWLVAQLHLWFAAFVLAVPIFVFIIEAIGMRTRDRRYDNMAYEFIKVSITAYSLTAILGGLLLFSLVLFYPDLWGYLATIFKDSMFWYAALFFAESACLYLYYYGWHWLQGGDRKWVHLTIGLLLNAVGTMLMFLANSWLTFMMSPEGVNAAGVFAGDIWPAIQNHLWNPINLHRVVANVAFGGSIVGAYAAFKFLSSSRAEDRAHYDWMGYTANFIAISALLPLPFAGYYLTTEIYAFSQQMGITLMGGIFAWLFIIQAVLIGALFLSANYYLWCCMGRSDGAERYYKYIKYIAIVIVGAFLVWFTPHTLVLTNEELKALGGPYHKYVGPFGIMPAKNTAVNLMILATFVSFLFYRRANKIATVSWVKIGNSAQVALFVAGVINIFILGVYYGYFTNTVYKIAASIPQVCTTLAVIVISILIDSFMYKNAKEVAPLKWGRVPERSQYALFLLAVSFTWLMGLMGYIRSGIRQHWHVVDIMRDNSADAFTPTMGFAANVVSIGTIIFLSMVIFVFWLSQISAKKVEPENYWAPEAVDGAVGKGGGG
;
A
#
# COMPACT_ATOMS: atom_id res chain seq x y z
N MET A 1 -31.03 -51.85 17.86
CA MET A 1 -30.93 -52.65 16.62
C MET A 1 -29.48 -52.56 16.14
N LYS A 2 -28.74 -53.68 16.17
CA LYS A 2 -27.34 -53.80 15.71
C LYS A 2 -27.27 -53.88 14.19
N CYS A 3 -26.25 -53.27 13.59
CA CYS A 3 -25.49 -53.58 12.37
C CYS A 3 -24.98 -52.25 11.77
N GLN A 4 -23.73 -52.04 11.37
CA GLN A 4 -22.56 -52.89 11.26
C GLN A 4 -21.34 -51.96 11.11
N ASP A 5 -20.23 -52.33 11.75
CA ASP A 5 -18.89 -51.82 11.46
C ASP A 5 -18.52 -52.06 9.99
N GLY A 6 -17.82 -51.11 9.37
CA GLY A 6 -17.18 -51.39 8.08
C GLY A 6 -16.76 -50.20 7.23
N ASN A 7 -15.97 -49.23 7.74
CA ASN A 7 -14.96 -48.54 6.91
C ASN A 7 -13.99 -47.65 7.70
N ARG A 8 -13.33 -48.19 8.74
CA ARG A 8 -12.13 -47.56 9.30
C ARG A 8 -10.92 -48.09 8.52
N GLY A 9 -10.45 -47.36 7.52
CA GLY A 9 -9.20 -47.74 6.83
C GLY A 9 -8.94 -47.25 5.40
N LYS A 10 -9.68 -46.28 4.85
CA LYS A 10 -9.45 -45.78 3.47
C LYS A 10 -9.33 -44.26 3.30
N PHE A 11 -9.01 -43.53 4.38
CA PHE A 11 -8.78 -42.08 4.31
C PHE A 11 -7.31 -41.68 4.48
N ASN A 12 -6.36 -42.56 4.12
CA ASN A 12 -4.93 -42.34 4.36
C ASN A 12 -4.02 -42.50 3.13
N LEU A 13 -4.58 -42.60 1.92
CA LEU A 13 -3.77 -42.60 0.69
C LEU A 13 -4.31 -41.58 -0.33
N LEU A 14 -5.62 -41.49 -0.53
CA LEU A 14 -6.20 -40.51 -1.46
C LEU A 14 -6.01 -39.04 -1.01
N GLY A 15 -6.06 -38.76 0.30
CA GLY A 15 -5.81 -37.41 0.83
C GLY A 15 -4.33 -37.01 0.76
N LEU A 16 -3.42 -37.97 0.95
CA LEU A 16 -1.97 -37.78 0.81
C LEU A 16 -1.57 -37.67 -0.66
N VAL A 17 -2.20 -38.45 -1.56
CA VAL A 17 -2.02 -38.39 -3.02
C VAL A 17 -2.66 -37.13 -3.60
N ALA A 18 -3.77 -36.62 -3.06
CA ALA A 18 -4.31 -35.31 -3.44
C ALA A 18 -3.43 -34.15 -2.95
N LEU A 19 -2.85 -34.24 -1.73
CA LEU A 19 -1.88 -33.26 -1.25
C LEU A 19 -0.56 -33.32 -2.04
N LEU A 20 -0.10 -34.53 -2.41
CA LEU A 20 1.08 -34.77 -3.25
C LEU A 20 0.81 -34.38 -4.71
N ALA A 21 -0.40 -34.54 -5.23
CA ALA A 21 -0.79 -34.11 -6.58
C ALA A 21 -0.93 -32.58 -6.66
N ILE A 22 -1.38 -31.92 -5.59
CA ILE A 22 -1.33 -30.44 -5.49
C ILE A 22 0.12 -29.97 -5.35
N LEU A 23 0.95 -30.66 -4.57
CA LEU A 23 2.39 -30.42 -4.50
C LEU A 23 3.10 -30.64 -5.85
N PHE A 24 2.68 -31.63 -6.66
CA PHE A 24 3.20 -31.88 -8.01
C PHE A 24 2.65 -30.89 -9.05
N TYR A 25 1.44 -30.36 -8.86
CA TYR A 25 0.94 -29.26 -9.69
C TYR A 25 1.70 -27.94 -9.43
N PHE A 26 2.40 -27.84 -8.30
CA PHE A 26 3.19 -26.66 -7.88
C PHE A 26 4.71 -26.92 -7.80
N ALA A 27 5.22 -28.05 -8.29
CA ALA A 27 6.65 -28.36 -8.33
C ALA A 27 7.07 -28.87 -9.71
N PRO A 28 8.25 -28.46 -10.19
CA PRO A 28 8.39 -27.15 -10.83
C PRO A 28 7.42 -27.07 -12.02
N ILE A 29 6.85 -25.90 -12.27
CA ILE A 29 6.33 -25.59 -13.60
C ILE A 29 7.46 -25.99 -14.57
N HIS A 30 7.28 -27.06 -15.34
CA HIS A 30 8.11 -27.27 -16.52
C HIS A 30 8.02 -25.95 -17.26
N PHE A 31 9.17 -25.29 -17.42
CA PHE A 31 9.30 -24.04 -18.16
C PHE A 31 8.74 -24.28 -19.57
N ASN A 32 7.44 -24.13 -19.74
CA ASN A 32 6.77 -24.18 -21.02
C ASN A 32 7.06 -22.84 -21.69
N GLU A 33 7.30 -22.87 -23.00
CA GLU A 33 7.76 -21.73 -23.81
C GLU A 33 6.91 -20.45 -23.61
N GLU A 34 5.65 -20.56 -23.20
CA GLU A 34 4.80 -19.40 -22.90
C GLU A 34 5.14 -18.67 -21.59
N ASN A 35 5.64 -19.35 -20.54
CA ASN A 35 6.15 -18.68 -19.33
C ASN A 35 7.61 -18.22 -19.49
N LEU A 36 8.33 -18.83 -20.44
CA LEU A 36 9.62 -18.36 -20.92
C LEU A 36 9.48 -16.98 -21.59
N ASN A 37 8.35 -16.68 -22.22
CA ASN A 37 8.09 -15.37 -22.82
C ASN A 37 7.97 -14.20 -21.84
N PHE A 38 7.99 -14.37 -20.52
CA PHE A 38 8.15 -13.23 -19.61
C PHE A 38 9.63 -12.87 -19.36
N GLY A 39 10.54 -13.84 -19.43
CA GLY A 39 11.99 -13.61 -19.36
C GLY A 39 12.63 -13.42 -20.74
N VAL A 40 12.03 -14.01 -21.77
CA VAL A 40 12.41 -13.90 -23.18
C VAL A 40 11.80 -12.66 -23.81
N SER A 41 10.58 -12.21 -23.47
CA SER A 41 10.14 -10.86 -23.88
C SER A 41 10.98 -9.76 -23.25
N VAL A 42 11.61 -9.98 -22.09
CA VAL A 42 12.59 -9.06 -21.48
C VAL A 42 13.94 -9.07 -22.22
N ALA A 43 14.22 -10.12 -23.01
CA ALA A 43 15.40 -10.23 -23.85
C ALA A 43 15.14 -9.88 -25.34
N GLU A 44 13.91 -10.04 -25.83
CA GLU A 44 13.43 -9.66 -27.17
C GLU A 44 12.90 -8.22 -27.21
N SER A 45 12.42 -7.65 -26.10
CA SER A 45 12.19 -6.19 -25.99
C SER A 45 13.48 -5.38 -25.84
N ALA A 46 14.63 -6.05 -25.87
CA ALA A 46 15.92 -5.42 -26.14
C ALA A 46 16.16 -5.26 -27.66
N GLU A 47 15.11 -5.33 -28.50
CA GLU A 47 15.12 -4.59 -29.75
C GLU A 47 15.29 -3.10 -29.45
N PRO A 48 16.08 -2.37 -30.25
CA PRO A 48 16.31 -0.95 -30.03
C PRO A 48 14.95 -0.25 -29.96
N ALA A 49 14.85 0.71 -29.04
CA ALA A 49 13.79 1.71 -28.95
C ALA A 49 13.12 1.90 -30.30
N ALA A 50 11.82 1.59 -30.34
CA ALA A 50 10.89 1.75 -31.45
C ALA A 50 11.54 2.39 -32.68
N GLU A 51 11.70 1.63 -33.77
CA GLU A 51 11.93 2.22 -35.08
C GLU A 51 11.00 3.42 -35.20
N ALA A 52 11.60 4.61 -35.14
CA ALA A 52 10.89 5.85 -35.20
C ALA A 52 10.06 5.77 -36.48
N SER A 53 8.73 5.89 -36.35
CA SER A 53 7.90 6.13 -37.50
C SER A 53 8.48 7.38 -38.18
N THR A 54 9.17 7.16 -39.28
CA THR A 54 9.85 8.20 -40.07
C THR A 54 8.84 9.04 -40.85
N ASP A 55 7.55 8.76 -40.70
CA ASP A 55 6.48 9.61 -41.16
C ASP A 55 6.31 10.81 -40.21
N VAL A 56 7.17 11.81 -40.39
CA VAL A 56 6.84 13.19 -40.05
C VAL A 56 5.75 13.64 -41.01
N ALA A 57 4.53 13.16 -40.79
CA ALA A 57 3.37 14.01 -41.01
C ALA A 57 3.60 15.26 -40.15
N ALA A 58 3.35 16.45 -40.72
CA ALA A 58 3.51 17.72 -40.03
C ALA A 58 2.62 17.75 -38.77
N SER A 59 3.15 17.25 -37.66
CA SER A 59 2.49 17.31 -36.38
C SER A 59 2.32 18.79 -36.01
N PRO A 60 1.11 19.23 -35.59
CA PRO A 60 0.89 20.60 -35.16
C PRO A 60 1.62 20.93 -33.85
N TYR A 61 2.23 19.92 -33.21
CA TYR A 61 2.95 20.03 -31.95
C TYR A 61 4.43 20.36 -32.19
N GLY A 62 4.99 21.26 -31.39
CA GLY A 62 6.41 21.59 -31.41
C GLY A 62 7.29 20.52 -30.72
N PRO A 63 8.62 20.59 -30.90
CA PRO A 63 9.55 19.73 -30.16
C PRO A 63 9.55 20.06 -28.66
N ALA A 64 10.09 19.15 -27.84
CA ALA A 64 10.26 19.40 -26.42
C ALA A 64 11.14 20.65 -26.18
N PRO A 65 10.82 21.49 -25.18
CA PRO A 65 11.60 22.69 -24.88
C PRO A 65 13.06 22.34 -24.54
N LYS A 66 13.99 23.07 -25.17
CA LYS A 66 15.41 23.01 -24.80
C LYS A 66 15.67 23.93 -23.61
N THR A 67 15.68 23.35 -22.42
CA THR A 67 15.85 24.11 -21.18
C THR A 67 17.25 24.69 -21.04
N THR A 68 17.35 25.89 -20.48
CA THR A 68 18.61 26.49 -20.03
C THR A 68 18.44 26.97 -18.58
N LEU A 69 19.49 27.48 -17.93
CA LEU A 69 19.33 28.06 -16.58
C LEU A 69 18.28 29.18 -16.53
N ALA A 70 18.09 29.93 -17.62
CA ALA A 70 17.08 30.98 -17.72
C ALA A 70 15.63 30.45 -17.78
N SER A 71 15.44 29.17 -18.12
CA SER A 71 14.14 28.50 -18.13
C SER A 71 13.55 28.27 -16.73
N TYR A 72 14.33 28.50 -15.67
CA TYR A 72 13.95 28.21 -14.28
C TYR A 72 13.86 29.51 -13.49
N PRO A 73 12.65 30.06 -13.27
CA PRO A 73 12.47 31.23 -12.43
C PRO A 73 12.99 30.94 -11.01
N THR A 74 13.78 31.88 -10.47
CA THR A 74 14.36 31.75 -9.12
C THR A 74 13.82 32.83 -8.19
N ILE A 75 13.60 32.45 -6.94
CA ILE A 75 13.24 33.38 -5.86
C ILE A 75 14.35 33.34 -4.83
N LYS A 76 14.86 34.51 -4.43
CA LYS A 76 15.99 34.60 -3.49
C LYS A 76 15.68 33.86 -2.19
N GLY A 77 16.56 32.93 -1.81
CA GLY A 77 16.43 32.13 -0.58
C GLY A 77 15.49 30.93 -0.67
N ILE A 78 14.86 30.68 -1.83
CA ILE A 78 13.96 29.54 -2.04
C ILE A 78 14.57 28.59 -3.05
N ASN A 79 14.66 27.31 -2.68
CA ASN A 79 15.05 26.23 -3.60
C ASN A 79 13.78 25.64 -4.24
N GLY A 80 13.57 25.90 -5.54
CA GLY A 80 12.37 25.47 -6.26
C GLY A 80 12.17 23.96 -6.26
N ARG A 81 13.26 23.19 -6.36
CA ARG A 81 13.20 21.72 -6.33
C ARG A 81 12.72 21.18 -4.98
N VAL A 82 13.25 21.72 -3.88
CA VAL A 82 12.84 21.33 -2.52
C VAL A 82 11.39 21.72 -2.24
N VAL A 83 10.96 22.91 -2.69
CA VAL A 83 9.56 23.34 -2.56
C VAL A 83 8.63 22.37 -3.29
N ILE A 84 8.89 22.08 -4.56
CA ILE A 84 8.05 21.12 -5.31
C ILE A 84 8.08 19.74 -4.66
N TRP A 85 9.24 19.28 -4.21
CA TRP A 85 9.32 17.99 -3.54
C TRP A 85 8.43 17.94 -2.29
N LEU A 86 8.55 18.92 -1.39
CA LEU A 86 7.75 18.94 -0.16
C LEU A 86 6.25 19.06 -0.47
N VAL A 87 5.86 19.96 -1.37
CA VAL A 87 4.45 20.17 -1.73
C VAL A 87 3.86 18.93 -2.42
N ALA A 88 4.57 18.35 -3.40
CA ALA A 88 4.14 17.14 -4.09
C ALA A 88 4.03 15.96 -3.13
N GLN A 89 4.96 15.84 -2.18
CA GLN A 89 4.96 14.76 -1.21
C GLN A 89 3.80 14.90 -0.21
N LEU A 90 3.55 16.11 0.30
CA LEU A 90 2.41 16.41 1.17
C LEU A 90 1.09 16.12 0.45
N HIS A 91 0.95 16.60 -0.79
CA HIS A 91 -0.22 16.31 -1.62
C HIS A 91 -0.40 14.81 -1.83
N LEU A 92 0.67 14.06 -2.14
CA LEU A 92 0.62 12.62 -2.36
C LEU A 92 0.18 11.83 -1.12
N TRP A 93 0.68 12.16 0.07
CA TRP A 93 0.25 11.48 1.30
C TRP A 93 -1.23 11.74 1.60
N PHE A 94 -1.69 12.97 1.45
CA PHE A 94 -3.11 13.30 1.63
C PHE A 94 -4.00 12.67 0.54
N ALA A 95 -3.56 12.67 -0.72
CA ALA A 95 -4.26 12.00 -1.81
C ALA A 95 -4.35 10.48 -1.60
N ALA A 96 -3.27 9.86 -1.12
CA ALA A 96 -3.27 8.43 -0.77
C ALA A 96 -4.27 8.11 0.34
N PHE A 97 -4.32 8.95 1.38
CA PHE A 97 -5.28 8.82 2.47
C PHE A 97 -6.73 8.98 1.98
N VAL A 98 -7.01 10.01 1.19
CA VAL A 98 -8.37 10.31 0.73
C VAL A 98 -8.85 9.37 -0.38
N LEU A 99 -7.95 8.73 -1.14
CA LEU A 99 -8.34 7.62 -2.03
C LEU A 99 -8.68 6.37 -1.22
N ALA A 100 -7.88 6.04 -0.21
CA ALA A 100 -8.02 4.80 0.53
C ALA A 100 -9.28 4.76 1.42
N VAL A 101 -9.59 5.88 2.08
CA VAL A 101 -10.69 5.93 3.06
C VAL A 101 -12.05 5.58 2.48
N PRO A 102 -12.49 6.19 1.37
CA PRO A 102 -13.74 5.82 0.71
C PRO A 102 -13.82 4.35 0.32
N ILE A 103 -12.71 3.69 -0.03
CA ILE A 103 -12.70 2.28 -0.42
C ILE A 103 -13.12 1.42 0.76
N PHE A 104 -12.49 1.60 1.92
CA PHE A 104 -12.87 0.81 3.08
C PHE A 104 -14.18 1.25 3.71
N VAL A 105 -14.55 2.54 3.67
CA VAL A 105 -15.88 2.99 4.13
C VAL A 105 -16.98 2.29 3.34
N PHE A 106 -16.87 2.22 2.01
CA PHE A 106 -17.80 1.49 1.16
C PHE A 106 -17.90 0.01 1.53
N ILE A 107 -16.76 -0.67 1.73
CA ILE A 107 -16.72 -2.09 2.11
C ILE A 107 -17.35 -2.30 3.50
N ILE A 108 -17.00 -1.46 4.48
CA ILE A 108 -17.50 -1.53 5.85
C ILE A 108 -19.01 -1.28 5.87
N GLU A 109 -19.50 -0.30 5.11
CA GLU A 109 -20.91 -0.02 4.97
C GLU A 109 -21.66 -1.20 4.32
N ALA A 110 -21.12 -1.78 3.25
CA ALA A 110 -21.72 -2.94 2.60
C ALA A 110 -21.81 -4.14 3.56
N ILE A 111 -20.77 -4.36 4.38
CA ILE A 111 -20.79 -5.36 5.45
C ILE A 111 -21.85 -5.01 6.50
N GLY A 112 -21.94 -3.74 6.92
CA GLY A 112 -22.93 -3.25 7.87
C GLY A 112 -24.37 -3.46 7.37
N MET A 113 -24.64 -3.21 6.10
CA MET A 113 -25.93 -3.48 5.46
C MET A 113 -26.27 -4.97 5.47
N ARG A 114 -25.31 -5.83 5.10
CA ARG A 114 -25.51 -7.28 5.04
C ARG A 114 -25.71 -7.91 6.43
N THR A 115 -24.94 -7.46 7.41
CA THR A 115 -24.94 -8.01 8.77
C THR A 115 -25.97 -7.36 9.69
N ARG A 116 -26.49 -6.18 9.31
CA ARG A 116 -27.37 -5.33 10.14
C ARG A 116 -26.76 -4.94 11.49
N ASP A 117 -25.42 -4.87 11.56
CA ASP A 117 -24.69 -4.45 12.76
C ASP A 117 -24.31 -2.98 12.66
N ARG A 118 -24.89 -2.18 13.57
CA ARG A 118 -24.73 -0.73 13.63
C ARG A 118 -23.29 -0.28 13.92
N ARG A 119 -22.44 -1.14 14.48
CA ARG A 119 -21.03 -0.81 14.73
C ARG A 119 -20.27 -0.51 13.43
N TYR A 120 -20.54 -1.25 12.36
CA TYR A 120 -19.94 -1.01 11.05
C TYR A 120 -20.41 0.32 10.45
N ASP A 121 -21.70 0.63 10.52
CA ASP A 121 -22.25 1.89 9.99
C ASP A 121 -21.68 3.11 10.75
N ASN A 122 -21.61 3.04 12.09
CA ASN A 122 -21.02 4.09 12.92
C ASN A 122 -19.53 4.33 12.59
N MET A 123 -18.74 3.25 12.45
CA MET A 123 -17.32 3.37 12.11
C MET A 123 -17.12 3.90 10.68
N ALA A 124 -17.92 3.44 9.72
CA ALA A 124 -17.88 3.96 8.36
C ALA A 124 -18.18 5.47 8.31
N TYR A 125 -19.19 5.92 9.07
CA TYR A 125 -19.51 7.34 9.22
C TYR A 125 -18.36 8.16 9.84
N GLU A 126 -17.72 7.65 10.90
CA GLU A 126 -16.57 8.32 11.51
C GLU A 126 -15.39 8.44 10.55
N PHE A 127 -15.10 7.38 9.79
CA PHE A 127 -14.02 7.39 8.80
C PHE A 127 -14.27 8.40 7.68
N ILE A 128 -15.46 8.42 7.10
CA ILE A 128 -15.76 9.37 6.01
C ILE A 128 -15.78 10.82 6.50
N LYS A 129 -16.21 11.06 7.75
CA LYS A 129 -16.13 12.39 8.37
C LYS A 129 -14.69 12.91 8.42
N VAL A 130 -13.74 12.06 8.83
CA VAL A 130 -12.30 12.44 8.85
C VAL A 130 -11.78 12.67 7.42
N SER A 131 -12.27 11.89 6.45
CA SER A 131 -11.87 12.00 5.04
C SER A 131 -12.21 13.35 4.42
N ILE A 132 -13.35 13.97 4.73
CA ILE A 132 -13.76 15.26 4.15
C ILE A 132 -12.82 16.41 4.52
N THR A 133 -12.43 16.49 5.79
CA THR A 133 -11.48 17.50 6.23
C THR A 133 -10.14 17.31 5.53
N ALA A 134 -9.69 16.04 5.40
CA ALA A 134 -8.48 15.72 4.66
C ALA A 134 -8.59 16.04 3.17
N TYR A 135 -9.75 15.81 2.53
CA TYR A 135 -10.01 16.13 1.12
C TYR A 135 -9.79 17.61 0.82
N SER A 136 -10.26 18.50 1.70
CA SER A 136 -10.06 19.95 1.56
C SER A 136 -8.57 20.32 1.59
N LEU A 137 -7.78 19.71 2.49
CA LEU A 137 -6.34 19.90 2.53
C LEU A 137 -5.65 19.33 1.29
N THR A 138 -6.08 18.16 0.80
CA THR A 138 -5.58 17.56 -0.45
C THR A 138 -5.76 18.52 -1.62
N ALA A 139 -6.94 19.13 -1.75
CA ALA A 139 -7.25 20.08 -2.82
C ALA A 139 -6.39 21.35 -2.74
N ILE A 140 -6.21 21.92 -1.55
CA ILE A 140 -5.33 23.09 -1.34
C ILE A 140 -3.88 22.74 -1.71
N LEU A 141 -3.38 21.59 -1.27
CA LEU A 141 -2.02 21.14 -1.60
C LEU A 141 -1.86 20.82 -3.09
N GLY A 142 -2.91 20.32 -3.75
CA GLY A 142 -2.92 20.06 -5.19
C GLY A 142 -2.88 21.35 -6.00
N GLY A 143 -3.67 22.35 -5.61
CA GLY A 143 -3.60 23.69 -6.17
C GLY A 143 -2.20 24.31 -5.96
N LEU A 144 -1.65 24.21 -4.74
CA LEU A 144 -0.30 24.68 -4.43
C LEU A 144 0.76 23.97 -5.27
N LEU A 145 0.61 22.67 -5.53
CA LEU A 145 1.50 21.91 -6.40
C LEU A 145 1.45 22.43 -7.84
N LEU A 146 0.25 22.65 -8.38
CA LEU A 146 0.06 23.22 -9.71
C LEU A 146 0.72 24.61 -9.82
N PHE A 147 0.45 25.50 -8.86
CA PHE A 147 1.06 26.84 -8.84
C PHE A 147 2.60 26.75 -8.75
N SER A 148 3.13 25.81 -7.95
CA SER A 148 4.57 25.62 -7.82
C SER A 148 5.21 25.12 -9.12
N LEU A 149 4.54 24.20 -9.85
CA LEU A 149 5.01 23.72 -11.16
C LEU A 149 5.03 24.84 -12.19
N VAL A 150 3.97 25.65 -12.26
CA VAL A 150 3.90 26.81 -13.17
C VAL A 150 4.98 27.84 -12.83
N LEU A 151 5.23 28.07 -11.54
CA LEU A 151 6.17 29.10 -11.08
C LEU A 151 7.64 28.69 -11.26
N PHE A 152 8.02 27.48 -10.90
CA PHE A 152 9.42 27.05 -10.87
C PHE A 152 9.84 26.24 -12.11
N TYR A 153 8.89 25.58 -12.79
CA TYR A 153 9.16 24.72 -13.96
C TYR A 153 8.15 24.96 -15.10
N PRO A 154 8.00 26.20 -15.59
CA PRO A 154 6.99 26.57 -16.59
C PRO A 154 7.14 25.79 -17.90
N ASP A 155 8.36 25.60 -18.39
CA ASP A 155 8.63 24.87 -19.64
C ASP A 155 8.20 23.40 -19.56
N LEU A 156 8.48 22.74 -18.43
CA LEU A 156 8.09 21.34 -18.20
C LEU A 156 6.56 21.23 -18.12
N TRP A 157 5.93 22.09 -17.32
CA TRP A 157 4.47 22.07 -17.19
C TRP A 157 3.78 22.38 -18.51
N GLY A 158 4.27 23.35 -19.28
CA GLY A 158 3.74 23.68 -20.61
C GLY A 158 3.86 22.54 -21.60
N TYR A 159 4.99 21.81 -21.58
CA TYR A 159 5.18 20.62 -22.41
C TYR A 159 4.20 19.50 -22.04
N LEU A 160 4.08 19.16 -20.76
CA LEU A 160 3.11 18.17 -20.29
C LEU A 160 1.67 18.58 -20.60
N ALA A 161 1.32 19.85 -20.40
CA ALA A 161 -0.01 20.38 -20.70
C ALA A 161 -0.34 20.31 -22.20
N THR A 162 0.66 20.44 -23.08
CA THR A 162 0.46 20.30 -24.54
C THR A 162 0.08 18.88 -24.92
N ILE A 163 0.74 17.88 -24.34
CA ILE A 163 0.50 16.45 -24.60
C ILE A 163 -0.80 16.00 -23.95
N PHE A 164 -0.99 16.37 -22.68
CA PHE A 164 -2.02 15.82 -21.81
C PHE A 164 -3.25 16.71 -21.66
N LYS A 165 -3.42 17.75 -22.50
CA LYS A 165 -4.53 18.73 -22.41
C LYS A 165 -5.91 18.07 -22.21
N ASP A 166 -6.19 17.00 -22.98
CA ASP A 166 -7.48 16.33 -22.96
C ASP A 166 -7.65 15.54 -21.65
N SER A 167 -6.59 14.85 -21.22
CA SER A 167 -6.58 14.14 -19.94
C SER A 167 -6.66 15.08 -18.73
N MET A 168 -6.05 16.28 -18.81
CA MET A 168 -6.09 17.30 -17.76
C MET A 168 -7.48 17.93 -17.64
N PHE A 169 -8.18 18.13 -18.75
CA PHE A 169 -9.59 18.54 -18.74
C PHE A 169 -10.45 17.48 -18.03
N TRP A 170 -10.31 16.20 -18.41
CA TRP A 170 -11.04 15.11 -17.75
C TRP A 170 -10.67 14.95 -16.28
N TYR A 171 -9.40 15.15 -15.93
CA TYR A 171 -8.96 15.18 -14.54
C TYR A 171 -9.70 16.28 -13.76
N ALA A 172 -9.80 17.50 -14.29
CA ALA A 172 -10.55 18.58 -13.64
C ALA A 172 -12.04 18.24 -13.51
N ALA A 173 -12.67 17.68 -14.56
CA ALA A 173 -14.08 17.27 -14.52
C ALA A 173 -14.34 16.16 -13.48
N LEU A 174 -13.45 15.15 -13.43
CA LEU A 174 -13.53 14.07 -12.45
C LEU A 174 -13.28 14.58 -11.03
N PHE A 175 -12.46 15.61 -10.84
CA PHE A 175 -12.27 16.24 -9.52
C PHE A 175 -13.57 16.87 -9.01
N PHE A 176 -14.33 17.57 -9.86
CA PHE A 176 -15.67 18.06 -9.49
C PHE A 176 -16.66 16.91 -9.22
N ALA A 177 -16.61 15.85 -10.03
CA ALA A 177 -17.45 14.67 -9.82
C ALA A 177 -17.12 13.96 -8.50
N GLU A 178 -15.84 13.85 -8.14
CA GLU A 178 -15.37 13.27 -6.88
C GLU A 178 -15.88 14.10 -5.71
N SER A 179 -15.71 15.42 -5.76
CA SER A 179 -16.26 16.36 -4.77
C SER A 179 -17.76 16.15 -4.60
N ALA A 180 -18.53 16.14 -5.69
CA ALA A 180 -19.97 15.95 -5.66
C ALA A 180 -20.35 14.60 -5.02
N CYS A 181 -19.71 13.51 -5.44
CA CYS A 181 -19.96 12.18 -4.89
C CYS A 181 -19.60 12.13 -3.40
N LEU A 182 -18.46 12.69 -2.98
CA LEU A 182 -18.01 12.69 -1.59
C LEU A 182 -18.99 13.45 -0.68
N TYR A 183 -19.41 14.65 -1.09
CA TYR A 183 -20.35 15.45 -0.30
C TYR A 183 -21.74 14.83 -0.27
N LEU A 184 -22.23 14.31 -1.39
CA LEU A 184 -23.51 13.59 -1.44
C LEU A 184 -23.46 12.32 -0.59
N TYR A 185 -22.33 11.59 -0.58
CA TYR A 185 -22.16 10.41 0.24
C TYR A 185 -22.18 10.77 1.73
N TYR A 186 -21.38 11.75 2.15
CA TYR A 186 -21.33 12.12 3.56
C TYR A 186 -22.61 12.79 4.09
N TYR A 187 -23.07 13.85 3.45
CA TYR A 187 -24.30 14.52 3.89
C TYR A 187 -25.54 13.66 3.61
N GLY A 188 -25.42 12.74 2.65
CA GLY A 188 -26.32 11.61 2.39
C GLY A 188 -26.59 10.70 3.58
N TRP A 189 -25.66 10.63 4.53
CA TRP A 189 -25.58 9.52 5.47
C TRP A 189 -26.84 9.33 6.31
N HIS A 190 -27.56 10.39 6.66
CA HIS A 190 -28.76 10.27 7.51
C HIS A 190 -30.06 10.22 6.72
N TRP A 191 -30.18 10.93 5.59
CA TRP A 191 -31.43 11.02 4.84
C TRP A 191 -31.60 9.94 3.76
N LEU A 192 -30.50 9.33 3.31
CA LEU A 192 -30.51 8.14 2.44
C LEU A 192 -30.56 6.82 3.22
N GLN A 193 -30.99 6.86 4.49
CA GLN A 193 -31.16 5.65 5.29
C GLN A 193 -32.50 4.96 5.02
N GLY A 194 -32.49 3.62 5.05
CA GLY A 194 -33.68 2.78 4.92
C GLY A 194 -34.01 2.32 3.50
N GLY A 195 -34.51 1.09 3.38
CA GLY A 195 -35.00 0.48 2.14
C GLY A 195 -34.04 0.64 0.95
N ASP A 196 -34.59 1.04 -0.19
CA ASP A 196 -33.85 1.24 -1.44
C ASP A 196 -32.92 2.46 -1.41
N ARG A 197 -33.17 3.44 -0.53
CA ARG A 197 -32.32 4.65 -0.42
C ARG A 197 -30.92 4.32 0.06
N LYS A 198 -30.78 3.28 0.89
CA LYS A 198 -29.48 2.82 1.37
C LYS A 198 -28.64 2.21 0.23
N TRP A 199 -29.29 1.59 -0.77
CA TRP A 199 -28.60 1.14 -1.98
C TRP A 199 -28.13 2.31 -2.83
N VAL A 200 -28.94 3.39 -2.94
CA VAL A 200 -28.51 4.64 -3.61
C VAL A 200 -27.28 5.22 -2.91
N HIS A 201 -27.29 5.30 -1.58
CA HIS A 201 -26.14 5.77 -0.80
C HIS A 201 -24.88 4.93 -1.09
N LEU A 202 -25.02 3.60 -1.10
CA LEU A 202 -23.92 2.69 -1.41
C LEU A 202 -23.42 2.86 -2.85
N THR A 203 -24.31 3.09 -3.83
CA THR A 203 -23.93 3.37 -5.22
C THR A 203 -23.16 4.68 -5.34
N ILE A 204 -23.53 5.73 -4.60
CA ILE A 204 -22.74 6.98 -4.55
C ILE A 204 -21.35 6.70 -4.01
N GLY A 205 -21.24 5.87 -2.96
CA GLY A 205 -19.95 5.41 -2.45
C GLY A 205 -19.12 4.63 -3.49
N LEU A 206 -19.76 3.77 -4.30
CA LEU A 206 -19.09 3.08 -5.40
C LEU A 206 -18.59 4.05 -6.49
N LEU A 207 -19.42 5.02 -6.87
CA LEU A 207 -19.06 6.05 -7.85
C LEU A 207 -17.90 6.91 -7.35
N LEU A 208 -17.92 7.32 -6.08
CA LEU A 208 -16.81 8.04 -5.43
C LEU A 208 -15.49 7.28 -5.60
N ASN A 209 -15.50 5.97 -5.33
CA ASN A 209 -14.32 5.11 -5.48
C ASN A 209 -13.85 4.98 -6.93
N ALA A 210 -14.79 4.83 -7.87
CA ALA A 210 -14.47 4.74 -9.29
C ALA A 210 -13.83 6.04 -9.81
N VAL A 211 -14.42 7.19 -9.47
CA VAL A 211 -13.92 8.50 -9.88
C VAL A 211 -12.56 8.81 -9.25
N GLY A 212 -12.41 8.59 -7.94
CA GLY A 212 -11.12 8.79 -7.25
C GLY A 212 -10.01 7.91 -7.82
N THR A 213 -10.32 6.65 -8.15
CA THR A 213 -9.34 5.74 -8.79
C THR A 213 -8.97 6.22 -10.19
N MET A 214 -9.93 6.71 -10.97
CA MET A 214 -9.67 7.26 -12.30
C MET A 214 -8.79 8.53 -12.24
N LEU A 215 -9.02 9.41 -11.27
CA LEU A 215 -8.13 10.57 -11.03
C LEU A 215 -6.69 10.13 -10.78
N MET A 216 -6.50 9.09 -9.96
CA MET A 216 -5.18 8.53 -9.72
C MET A 216 -4.55 7.99 -11.00
N PHE A 217 -5.31 7.27 -11.83
CA PHE A 217 -4.83 6.68 -13.08
C PHE A 217 -4.40 7.76 -14.09
N LEU A 218 -5.17 8.84 -14.21
CA LEU A 218 -4.79 9.99 -15.04
C LEU A 218 -3.54 10.68 -14.50
N ALA A 219 -3.46 11.00 -13.20
CA ALA A 219 -2.26 11.62 -12.63
C ALA A 219 -1.01 10.72 -12.76
N ASN A 220 -1.19 9.39 -12.67
CA ASN A 220 -0.12 8.43 -12.88
C ASN A 220 0.41 8.45 -14.31
N SER A 221 -0.44 8.68 -15.30
CA SER A 221 0.00 8.76 -16.69
C SER A 221 1.02 9.87 -16.91
N TRP A 222 0.81 11.05 -16.32
CA TRP A 222 1.74 12.18 -16.40
C TRP A 222 3.05 11.87 -15.69
N LEU A 223 2.98 11.24 -14.51
CA LEU A 223 4.15 10.84 -13.74
C LEU A 223 4.99 9.78 -14.48
N THR A 224 4.36 8.75 -15.04
CA THR A 224 5.08 7.66 -15.70
C THR A 224 5.58 8.05 -17.07
N PHE A 225 4.89 8.94 -17.78
CA PHE A 225 5.39 9.52 -19.02
C PHE A 225 6.75 10.22 -18.83
N MET A 226 6.96 10.89 -17.68
CA MET A 226 8.26 11.49 -17.36
C MET A 226 9.38 10.44 -17.23
N MET A 227 9.06 9.17 -16.94
CA MET A 227 10.03 8.09 -16.72
C MET A 227 10.19 7.18 -17.95
N SER A 228 9.10 6.87 -18.62
CA SER A 228 9.04 6.02 -19.82
C SER A 228 8.17 6.73 -20.86
N PRO A 229 8.69 7.77 -21.54
CA PRO A 229 7.90 8.52 -22.50
C PRO A 229 7.60 7.69 -23.73
N GLU A 230 6.34 7.69 -24.14
CA GLU A 230 5.82 7.03 -25.35
C GLU A 230 4.86 7.96 -26.09
N GLY A 231 4.64 7.76 -27.38
CA GLY A 231 3.81 8.66 -28.20
C GLY A 231 4.49 9.97 -28.60
N VAL A 232 5.81 10.09 -28.40
CA VAL A 232 6.65 11.21 -28.84
C VAL A 232 7.86 10.68 -29.63
N ASN A 233 8.36 11.48 -30.58
CA ASN A 233 9.61 11.13 -31.27
C ASN A 233 10.87 11.53 -30.46
N ALA A 234 12.06 11.26 -30.98
CA ALA A 234 13.33 11.57 -30.32
C ALA A 234 13.56 13.08 -30.04
N ALA A 235 12.86 13.98 -30.75
CA ALA A 235 12.89 15.42 -30.48
C ALA A 235 11.80 15.85 -29.47
N GLY A 236 11.02 14.91 -28.94
CA GLY A 236 9.87 15.18 -28.08
C GLY A 236 8.66 15.76 -28.81
N VAL A 237 8.57 15.62 -30.13
CA VAL A 237 7.37 16.04 -30.87
C VAL A 237 6.28 15.00 -30.61
N PHE A 238 5.13 15.46 -30.13
CA PHE A 238 3.97 14.62 -29.88
C PHE A 238 3.35 14.12 -31.18
N ALA A 239 3.09 12.81 -31.26
CA ALA A 239 2.54 12.17 -32.45
C ALA A 239 1.05 12.48 -32.69
N GLY A 240 0.35 13.01 -31.68
CA GLY A 240 -1.05 13.39 -31.75
C GLY A 240 -2.03 12.35 -31.19
N ASP A 241 -1.60 11.11 -30.98
CA ASP A 241 -2.35 10.11 -30.22
C ASP A 241 -1.90 10.11 -28.75
N ILE A 242 -2.84 10.40 -27.85
CA ILE A 242 -2.59 10.49 -26.41
C ILE A 242 -2.51 9.10 -25.75
N TRP A 243 -3.06 8.06 -26.36
CA TRP A 243 -3.17 6.75 -25.72
C TRP A 243 -1.81 6.11 -25.39
N PRO A 244 -0.81 6.10 -26.30
CA PRO A 244 0.54 5.63 -25.97
C PRO A 244 1.21 6.47 -24.86
N ALA A 245 0.97 7.78 -24.83
CA ALA A 245 1.49 8.64 -23.78
C ALA A 245 0.86 8.30 -22.41
N ILE A 246 -0.42 7.91 -22.39
CA ILE A 246 -1.13 7.50 -21.17
C ILE A 246 -0.70 6.10 -20.72
N GLN A 247 -0.84 5.11 -21.60
CA GLN A 247 -0.61 3.70 -21.30
C GLN A 247 0.84 3.29 -21.59
N ASN A 248 1.79 4.14 -21.19
CA ASN A 248 3.21 3.85 -21.31
C ASN A 248 3.62 2.65 -20.44
N HIS A 249 4.82 2.12 -20.70
CA HIS A 249 5.39 0.92 -20.09
C HIS A 249 5.18 0.80 -18.57
N LEU A 250 5.29 1.92 -17.83
CA LEU A 250 5.23 1.91 -16.37
C LEU A 250 3.85 2.22 -15.77
N TRP A 251 2.84 2.53 -16.59
CA TRP A 251 1.53 2.99 -16.13
C TRP A 251 0.74 1.92 -15.36
N ASN A 252 0.60 0.71 -15.91
CA ASN A 252 -0.10 -0.39 -15.22
C ASN A 252 0.61 -0.83 -13.93
N PRO A 253 1.94 -1.05 -13.93
CA PRO A 253 2.67 -1.40 -12.72
C PRO A 253 2.56 -0.35 -11.61
N ILE A 254 2.66 0.95 -11.95
CA ILE A 254 2.53 2.01 -10.93
C ILE A 254 1.10 2.11 -10.39
N ASN A 255 0.09 1.92 -11.25
CA ASN A 255 -1.32 1.95 -10.85
C ASN A 255 -1.58 0.85 -9.82
N LEU A 256 -1.17 -0.39 -10.13
CA LEU A 256 -1.31 -1.52 -9.22
C LEU A 256 -0.59 -1.24 -7.89
N HIS A 257 0.67 -0.81 -7.94
CA HIS A 257 1.45 -0.49 -6.75
C HIS A 257 0.77 0.59 -5.91
N ARG A 258 0.29 1.68 -6.53
CA ARG A 258 -0.33 2.80 -5.81
C ARG A 258 -1.68 2.44 -5.22
N VAL A 259 -2.54 1.68 -5.89
CA VAL A 259 -3.81 1.23 -5.27
C VAL A 259 -3.51 0.45 -3.99
N VAL A 260 -2.65 -0.56 -4.07
CA VAL A 260 -2.29 -1.41 -2.93
C VAL A 260 -1.61 -0.60 -1.82
N ALA A 261 -0.63 0.26 -2.18
CA ALA A 261 0.09 1.10 -1.24
C ALA A 261 -0.83 2.11 -0.54
N ASN A 262 -1.76 2.74 -1.27
CA ASN A 262 -2.69 3.71 -0.70
C ASN A 262 -3.62 3.04 0.31
N VAL A 263 -4.14 1.84 0.03
CA VAL A 263 -4.97 1.10 0.99
C VAL A 263 -4.17 0.74 2.25
N ALA A 264 -2.93 0.27 2.10
CA ALA A 264 -2.05 -0.03 3.24
C ALA A 264 -1.76 1.22 4.08
N PHE A 265 -1.44 2.33 3.41
CA PHE A 265 -1.18 3.63 4.02
C PHE A 265 -2.42 4.17 4.76
N GLY A 266 -3.57 4.23 4.09
CA GLY A 266 -4.83 4.72 4.68
C GLY A 266 -5.25 3.91 5.91
N GLY A 267 -5.15 2.58 5.84
CA GLY A 267 -5.39 1.71 6.99
C GLY A 267 -4.44 2.01 8.16
N SER A 268 -3.17 2.32 7.89
CA SER A 268 -2.21 2.68 8.94
C SER A 268 -2.51 4.04 9.60
N ILE A 269 -2.89 5.07 8.82
CA ILE A 269 -3.26 6.40 9.33
C ILE A 269 -4.55 6.32 10.16
N VAL A 270 -5.53 5.55 9.72
CA VAL A 270 -6.74 5.28 10.50
C VAL A 270 -6.43 4.48 11.77
N GLY A 271 -5.49 3.53 11.71
CA GLY A 271 -4.98 2.83 12.88
C GLY A 271 -4.37 3.81 13.89
N ALA A 272 -3.59 4.79 13.43
CA ALA A 272 -3.05 5.85 14.27
C ALA A 272 -4.15 6.77 14.86
N TYR A 273 -5.20 7.08 14.10
CA TYR A 273 -6.37 7.80 14.63
C TYR A 273 -7.02 7.02 15.78
N ALA A 274 -7.28 5.73 15.56
CA ALA A 274 -7.86 4.85 16.56
C ALA A 274 -6.97 4.73 17.80
N ALA A 275 -5.65 4.63 17.62
CA ALA A 275 -4.68 4.65 18.70
C ALA A 275 -4.73 5.94 19.53
N PHE A 276 -4.74 7.09 18.86
CA PHE A 276 -4.87 8.39 19.51
C PHE A 276 -6.17 8.50 20.32
N LYS A 277 -7.29 8.09 19.73
CA LYS A 277 -8.59 8.10 20.38
C LYS A 277 -8.68 7.11 21.53
N PHE A 278 -8.08 5.92 21.41
CA PHE A 278 -8.00 4.94 22.49
C PHE A 278 -7.23 5.49 23.69
N LEU A 279 -6.07 6.11 23.47
CA LEU A 279 -5.23 6.66 24.54
C LEU A 279 -5.82 7.92 25.19
N SER A 280 -6.57 8.72 24.43
CA SER A 280 -7.24 9.93 24.95
C SER A 280 -8.61 9.66 25.58
N SER A 281 -9.15 8.44 25.45
CA SER A 281 -10.46 8.10 26.00
C SER A 281 -10.38 7.64 27.44
N SER A 282 -11.14 8.29 28.32
CA SER A 282 -11.27 7.88 29.73
C SER A 282 -12.39 6.85 29.95
N ARG A 283 -13.40 6.80 29.07
CA ARG A 283 -14.52 5.86 29.16
C ARG A 283 -14.15 4.49 28.59
N ALA A 284 -14.57 3.42 29.29
CA ALA A 284 -14.32 2.05 28.86
C ALA A 284 -14.99 1.71 27.52
N GLU A 285 -16.19 2.24 27.27
CA GLU A 285 -16.94 2.04 26.02
C GLU A 285 -16.21 2.66 24.82
N ASP A 286 -15.73 3.90 24.96
CA ASP A 286 -14.97 4.60 23.92
C ASP A 286 -13.66 3.85 23.63
N ARG A 287 -12.95 3.40 24.67
CA ARG A 287 -11.75 2.55 24.52
C ARG A 287 -12.08 1.25 23.77
N ALA A 288 -13.22 0.62 24.05
CA ALA A 288 -13.64 -0.59 23.35
C ALA A 288 -13.93 -0.34 21.87
N HIS A 289 -14.60 0.77 21.54
CA HIS A 289 -14.86 1.18 20.16
C HIS A 289 -13.57 1.46 19.39
N TYR A 290 -12.66 2.25 19.95
CA TYR A 290 -11.38 2.57 19.30
C TYR A 290 -10.42 1.39 19.23
N ASP A 291 -10.50 0.44 20.16
CA ASP A 291 -9.79 -0.83 20.06
C ASP A 291 -10.28 -1.65 18.85
N TRP A 292 -11.59 -1.68 18.63
CA TRP A 292 -12.20 -2.35 17.48
C TRP A 292 -11.86 -1.67 16.15
N MET A 293 -11.92 -0.34 16.14
CA MET A 293 -11.51 0.49 15.00
C MET A 293 -10.04 0.26 14.64
N GLY A 294 -9.15 0.30 15.64
CA GLY A 294 -7.71 0.07 15.44
C GLY A 294 -7.40 -1.33 14.93
N TYR A 295 -8.12 -2.35 15.41
CA TYR A 295 -8.01 -3.70 14.89
C TYR A 295 -8.41 -3.79 13.42
N THR A 296 -9.56 -3.19 13.07
CA THR A 296 -10.08 -3.23 11.70
C THR A 296 -9.14 -2.49 10.74
N ALA A 297 -8.64 -1.33 11.14
CA ALA A 297 -7.70 -0.53 10.37
C ALA A 297 -6.35 -1.26 10.16
N ASN A 298 -5.82 -1.87 11.22
CA ASN A 298 -4.61 -2.70 11.11
C ASN A 298 -4.83 -3.94 10.24
N PHE A 299 -6.01 -4.57 10.30
CA PHE A 299 -6.34 -5.69 9.41
C PHE A 299 -6.32 -5.25 7.93
N ILE A 300 -6.96 -4.13 7.61
CA ILE A 300 -6.93 -3.54 6.25
C ILE A 300 -5.48 -3.24 5.84
N ALA A 301 -4.70 -2.60 6.71
CA ALA A 301 -3.32 -2.23 6.44
C ALA A 301 -2.44 -3.46 6.15
N ILE A 302 -2.55 -4.52 6.97
CA ILE A 302 -1.80 -5.75 6.77
C ILE A 302 -2.26 -6.45 5.49
N SER A 303 -3.57 -6.59 5.26
CA SER A 303 -4.10 -7.24 4.07
C SER A 303 -3.61 -6.60 2.77
N ALA A 304 -3.46 -5.27 2.74
CA ALA A 304 -2.88 -4.55 1.61
C ALA A 304 -1.34 -4.55 1.61
N LEU A 305 -0.68 -4.60 2.78
CA LEU A 305 0.77 -4.72 2.89
C LEU A 305 1.29 -6.06 2.36
N LEU A 306 0.56 -7.16 2.58
CA LEU A 306 0.99 -8.50 2.15
C LEU A 306 1.31 -8.61 0.64
N PRO A 307 0.46 -8.11 -0.28
CA PRO A 307 0.76 -8.12 -1.71
C PRO A 307 1.69 -6.98 -2.18
N LEU A 308 1.94 -5.96 -1.36
CA LEU A 308 2.66 -4.75 -1.78
C LEU A 308 4.12 -4.99 -2.25
N PRO A 309 4.93 -5.83 -1.59
CA PRO A 309 6.27 -6.16 -2.08
C PRO A 309 6.28 -6.69 -3.53
N PHE A 310 5.22 -7.41 -3.91
CA PHE A 310 5.09 -7.98 -5.25
C PHE A 310 4.73 -6.92 -6.29
N ALA A 311 3.80 -6.02 -5.97
CA ALA A 311 3.50 -4.89 -6.84
C ALA A 311 4.74 -3.98 -7.04
N GLY A 312 5.57 -3.82 -5.99
CA GLY A 312 6.85 -3.11 -6.09
C GLY A 312 7.89 -3.85 -6.94
N TYR A 313 7.97 -5.18 -6.81
CA TYR A 313 8.84 -6.01 -7.65
C TYR A 313 8.44 -5.94 -9.12
N TYR A 314 7.13 -6.08 -9.42
CA TYR A 314 6.61 -5.95 -10.77
C TYR A 314 6.98 -4.59 -11.40
N LEU A 315 6.74 -3.49 -10.70
CA LEU A 315 7.16 -2.16 -11.13
C LEU A 315 8.66 -2.06 -11.41
N THR A 316 9.48 -2.67 -10.54
CA THR A 316 10.93 -2.63 -10.69
C THR A 316 11.39 -3.43 -11.91
N THR A 317 10.83 -4.61 -12.16
CA THR A 317 11.13 -5.43 -13.34
C THR A 317 10.82 -4.67 -14.62
N GLU A 318 9.69 -3.97 -14.69
CA GLU A 318 9.30 -3.17 -15.86
C GLU A 318 10.23 -1.96 -16.05
N ILE A 319 10.70 -1.31 -14.98
CA ILE A 319 11.75 -0.27 -15.09
C ILE A 319 13.03 -0.84 -15.73
N TYR A 320 13.43 -2.04 -15.33
CA TYR A 320 14.60 -2.72 -15.89
C TYR A 320 14.42 -3.14 -17.35
N ALA A 321 13.22 -3.60 -17.71
CA ALA A 321 12.88 -3.99 -19.08
C ALA A 321 12.89 -2.78 -20.02
N PHE A 322 12.30 -1.66 -19.60
CA PHE A 322 12.33 -0.41 -20.37
C PHE A 322 13.74 0.17 -20.50
N SER A 323 14.50 0.24 -19.40
CA SER A 323 15.86 0.78 -19.41
C SER A 323 16.75 0.07 -18.40
N GLN A 324 17.68 -0.72 -18.92
CA GLN A 324 18.72 -1.36 -18.11
C GLN A 324 19.52 -0.33 -17.30
N GLN A 325 19.75 0.86 -17.87
CA GLN A 325 20.49 1.93 -17.19
C GLN A 325 19.71 2.49 -15.99
N MET A 326 18.39 2.71 -16.13
CA MET A 326 17.56 3.11 -14.97
C MET A 326 17.52 2.01 -13.91
N GLY A 327 17.40 0.74 -14.33
CA GLY A 327 17.45 -0.40 -13.42
C GLY A 327 18.78 -0.48 -12.64
N ILE A 328 19.92 -0.42 -13.34
CA ILE A 328 21.25 -0.42 -12.73
C ILE A 328 21.41 0.77 -11.77
N THR A 329 20.93 1.96 -12.16
CA THR A 329 20.95 3.16 -11.31
C THR A 329 20.11 2.96 -10.05
N LEU A 330 18.91 2.39 -10.20
CA LEU A 330 17.98 2.13 -9.10
C LEU A 330 18.60 1.25 -8.00
N MET A 331 19.30 0.19 -8.41
CA MET A 331 19.90 -0.79 -7.50
C MET A 331 21.40 -0.57 -7.24
N GLY A 332 21.96 0.50 -7.78
CA GLY A 332 23.38 0.82 -7.73
C GLY A 332 23.69 2.11 -6.97
N GLY A 333 24.98 2.31 -6.68
CA GLY A 333 25.50 3.55 -6.10
C GLY A 333 24.79 4.00 -4.82
N ILE A 334 24.43 5.28 -4.78
CA ILE A 334 23.78 5.90 -3.62
C ILE A 334 22.34 5.41 -3.40
N PHE A 335 21.63 5.03 -4.47
CA PHE A 335 20.24 4.58 -4.39
C PHE A 335 20.12 3.19 -3.75
N ALA A 336 21.11 2.32 -3.95
CA ALA A 336 21.17 1.00 -3.31
C ALA A 336 21.06 1.08 -1.77
N TRP A 337 21.64 2.11 -1.17
CA TRP A 337 21.57 2.32 0.28
C TRP A 337 20.21 2.85 0.76
N LEU A 338 19.48 3.59 -0.08
CA LEU A 338 18.10 3.95 0.21
C LEU A 338 17.20 2.70 0.20
N PHE A 339 17.50 1.69 -0.62
CA PHE A 339 16.83 0.38 -0.55
C PHE A 339 17.15 -0.37 0.76
N ILE A 340 18.33 -0.18 1.36
CA ILE A 340 18.65 -0.73 2.69
C ILE A 340 17.87 0.01 3.78
N ILE A 341 17.76 1.33 3.67
CA ILE A 341 16.91 2.12 4.56
C ILE A 341 15.44 1.67 4.44
N GLN A 342 14.94 1.48 3.21
CA GLN A 342 13.62 0.89 2.97
C GLN A 342 13.48 -0.49 3.63
N ALA A 343 14.50 -1.34 3.53
CA ALA A 343 14.50 -2.65 4.16
C ALA A 343 14.31 -2.58 5.68
N VAL A 344 14.95 -1.61 6.35
CA VAL A 344 14.74 -1.35 7.79
C VAL A 344 13.28 -0.98 8.08
N LEU A 345 12.69 -0.10 7.26
CA LEU A 345 11.29 0.31 7.44
C LEU A 345 10.31 -0.84 7.23
N ILE A 346 10.53 -1.66 6.20
CA ILE A 346 9.70 -2.85 5.95
C ILE A 346 9.80 -3.80 7.15
N GLY A 347 10.99 -4.02 7.69
CA GLY A 347 11.18 -4.77 8.93
C GLY A 347 10.38 -4.17 10.10
N ALA A 348 10.45 -2.86 10.31
CA ALA A 348 9.69 -2.16 11.33
C ALA A 348 8.17 -2.31 11.12
N LEU A 349 7.68 -2.25 9.88
CA LEU A 349 6.27 -2.47 9.55
C LEU A 349 5.80 -3.87 9.95
N PHE A 350 6.51 -4.91 9.51
CA PHE A 350 6.16 -6.29 9.84
C PHE A 350 6.27 -6.57 11.34
N LEU A 351 7.31 -6.08 12.02
CA LEU A 351 7.46 -6.25 13.46
C LEU A 351 6.34 -5.53 14.23
N SER A 352 6.00 -4.30 13.87
CA SER A 352 4.93 -3.52 14.52
C SER A 352 3.55 -4.15 14.31
N ALA A 353 3.26 -4.57 13.08
CA ALA A 353 2.02 -5.28 12.73
C ALA A 353 1.85 -6.57 13.54
N ASN A 354 2.91 -7.38 13.63
CA ASN A 354 2.88 -8.62 14.40
C ASN A 354 2.78 -8.36 15.90
N TYR A 355 3.56 -7.41 16.42
CA TYR A 355 3.51 -7.03 17.83
C TYR A 355 2.12 -6.54 18.25
N TYR A 356 1.47 -5.74 17.39
CA TYR A 356 0.08 -5.33 17.59
C TYR A 356 -0.86 -6.54 17.63
N LEU A 357 -0.79 -7.46 16.66
CA LEU A 357 -1.60 -8.68 16.64
C LEU A 357 -1.38 -9.54 17.90
N TRP A 358 -0.14 -9.66 18.37
CA TRP A 358 0.18 -10.40 19.59
C TRP A 358 -0.40 -9.75 20.84
N CYS A 359 -0.40 -8.42 20.93
CA CYS A 359 -1.09 -7.71 22.00
C CYS A 359 -2.61 -7.90 21.91
N CYS A 360 -3.17 -7.89 20.69
CA CYS A 360 -4.60 -8.09 20.45
C CYS A 360 -5.09 -9.47 20.89
N MET A 361 -4.22 -10.50 20.86
CA MET A 361 -4.56 -11.82 21.39
C MET A 361 -4.97 -11.76 22.88
N GLY A 362 -4.46 -10.78 23.65
CA GLY A 362 -4.86 -10.54 25.04
C GLY A 362 -6.34 -10.15 25.24
N ARG A 363 -7.11 -9.91 24.17
CA ARG A 363 -8.57 -9.67 24.25
C ARG A 363 -9.35 -10.90 24.70
N SER A 364 -8.83 -12.11 24.48
CA SER A 364 -9.49 -13.37 24.83
C SER A 364 -8.58 -14.22 25.71
N ASP A 365 -9.12 -14.74 26.81
CA ASP A 365 -8.40 -15.69 27.67
C ASP A 365 -8.10 -17.02 26.92
N GLY A 366 -8.85 -17.33 25.87
CA GLY A 366 -8.63 -18.49 24.99
C GLY A 366 -7.37 -18.38 24.12
N ALA A 367 -6.69 -17.23 24.09
CA ALA A 367 -5.47 -17.03 23.31
C ALA A 367 -4.23 -17.65 23.95
N GLU A 368 -4.26 -17.98 25.24
CA GLU A 368 -3.11 -18.51 26.00
C GLU A 368 -2.44 -19.71 25.31
N ARG A 369 -3.25 -20.57 24.68
CA ARG A 369 -2.79 -21.74 23.90
C ARG A 369 -1.84 -21.40 22.75
N TYR A 370 -1.85 -20.17 22.26
CA TYR A 370 -1.03 -19.71 21.13
C TYR A 370 0.23 -18.95 21.57
N TYR A 371 0.33 -18.49 22.82
CA TYR A 371 1.45 -17.66 23.28
C TYR A 371 2.82 -18.35 23.15
N LYS A 372 2.88 -19.66 23.39
CA LYS A 372 4.11 -20.45 23.24
C LYS A 372 4.69 -20.42 21.81
N TYR A 373 3.88 -20.12 20.79
CA TYR A 373 4.31 -20.09 19.40
C TYR A 373 4.85 -18.73 18.96
N ILE A 374 4.51 -17.64 19.67
CA ILE A 374 4.93 -16.27 19.32
C ILE A 374 6.44 -16.18 19.16
N LYS A 375 7.21 -16.77 20.09
CA LYS A 375 8.68 -16.74 20.04
C LYS A 375 9.27 -17.34 18.76
N TYR A 376 8.65 -18.39 18.22
CA TYR A 376 9.13 -19.01 16.97
C TYR A 376 8.79 -18.14 15.76
N ILE A 377 7.61 -17.53 15.72
CA ILE A 377 7.23 -16.56 14.69
C ILE A 377 8.20 -15.38 14.73
N ALA A 378 8.50 -14.85 15.91
CA ALA A 378 9.44 -13.74 16.08
C ALA A 378 10.85 -14.11 15.59
N ILE A 379 11.35 -15.31 15.90
CA ILE A 379 12.66 -15.78 15.39
C ILE A 379 12.68 -15.81 13.85
N VAL A 380 11.61 -16.31 13.22
CA VAL A 380 11.52 -16.35 11.75
C VAL A 380 11.49 -14.93 11.17
N ILE A 381 10.67 -14.03 11.72
CA ILE A 381 10.57 -12.64 11.25
C ILE A 381 11.91 -11.92 11.41
N VAL A 382 12.56 -12.03 12.58
CA VAL A 382 13.85 -11.38 12.83
C VAL A 382 14.94 -11.98 11.95
N GLY A 383 15.01 -13.30 11.82
CA GLY A 383 15.99 -13.97 10.95
C GLY A 383 15.84 -13.56 9.49
N ALA A 384 14.60 -13.56 8.98
CA ALA A 384 14.32 -13.09 7.63
C ALA A 384 14.60 -11.59 7.46
N PHE A 385 14.28 -10.77 8.46
CA PHE A 385 14.62 -9.35 8.46
C PHE A 385 16.13 -9.12 8.37
N LEU A 386 16.94 -9.88 9.12
CA LEU A 386 18.41 -9.78 9.06
C LEU A 386 18.96 -10.13 7.67
N VAL A 387 18.39 -11.15 7.01
CA VAL A 387 18.72 -11.47 5.61
C VAL A 387 18.31 -10.32 4.69
N TRP A 388 17.08 -9.82 4.82
CA TRP A 388 16.56 -8.73 3.98
C TRP A 388 17.36 -7.43 4.13
N PHE A 389 17.79 -7.12 5.35
CA PHE A 389 18.61 -5.96 5.72
C PHE A 389 20.05 -6.04 5.17
N THR A 390 20.53 -7.23 4.82
CA THR A 390 21.93 -7.40 4.43
C THR A 390 22.24 -6.63 3.13
N PRO A 391 23.23 -5.72 3.13
CA PRO A 391 23.64 -5.02 1.92
C PRO A 391 24.46 -5.93 1.00
N HIS A 392 24.27 -5.78 -0.31
CA HIS A 392 25.11 -6.46 -1.29
C HIS A 392 26.46 -5.75 -1.42
N THR A 393 26.44 -4.42 -1.56
CA THR A 393 27.62 -3.55 -1.64
C THR A 393 27.88 -2.84 -0.32
N LEU A 394 29.11 -2.91 0.19
CA LEU A 394 29.52 -2.19 1.40
C LEU A 394 30.16 -0.84 1.04
N VAL A 395 29.94 0.19 1.86
CA VAL A 395 30.69 1.46 1.77
C VAL A 395 31.99 1.23 2.50
N LEU A 396 33.04 1.02 1.73
CA LEU A 396 34.37 0.69 2.21
C LEU A 396 35.34 1.80 1.83
N THR A 397 36.29 2.08 2.71
CA THR A 397 37.49 2.83 2.36
C THR A 397 38.35 2.04 1.37
N ASN A 398 39.26 2.72 0.68
CA ASN A 398 40.18 2.06 -0.25
C ASN A 398 41.05 0.98 0.41
N GLU A 399 41.37 1.14 1.70
CA GLU A 399 42.12 0.16 2.47
C GLU A 399 41.28 -1.08 2.78
N GLU A 400 40.04 -0.88 3.23
CA GLU A 400 39.10 -1.98 3.50
C GLU A 400 38.75 -2.75 2.24
N LEU A 401 38.58 -2.07 1.10
CA LEU A 401 38.28 -2.70 -0.19
C LEU A 401 39.44 -3.59 -0.67
N LYS A 402 40.69 -3.14 -0.45
CA LYS A 402 41.89 -3.96 -0.71
C LYS A 402 41.96 -5.16 0.24
N ALA A 403 41.66 -4.95 1.53
CA ALA A 403 41.68 -6.03 2.52
C ALA A 403 40.60 -7.10 2.27
N LEU A 404 39.42 -6.71 1.78
CA LEU A 404 38.35 -7.63 1.40
C LEU A 404 38.61 -8.37 0.08
N GLY A 405 39.53 -7.88 -0.76
CA GLY A 405 39.75 -8.41 -2.11
C GLY A 405 38.63 -8.10 -3.10
N GLY A 406 37.79 -7.08 -2.81
CA GLY A 406 36.69 -6.66 -3.66
C GLY A 406 35.59 -5.88 -2.90
N PRO A 407 34.56 -5.40 -3.60
CA PRO A 407 33.47 -4.61 -3.01
C PRO A 407 32.44 -5.46 -2.24
N TYR A 408 32.58 -6.80 -2.28
CA TYR A 408 31.61 -7.75 -1.73
C TYR A 408 32.22 -8.62 -0.64
N HIS A 409 31.51 -8.78 0.48
CA HIS A 409 31.93 -9.68 1.55
C HIS A 409 31.63 -11.14 1.20
N LYS A 410 32.64 -12.02 1.26
CA LYS A 410 32.54 -13.44 0.85
C LYS A 410 31.35 -14.19 1.46
N TYR A 411 31.07 -13.99 2.74
CA TYR A 411 30.02 -14.73 3.46
C TYR A 411 28.68 -13.99 3.52
N VAL A 412 28.70 -12.66 3.44
CA VAL A 412 27.53 -11.81 3.72
C VAL A 412 26.92 -11.26 2.42
N GLY A 413 27.76 -11.02 1.41
CA GLY A 413 27.35 -10.61 0.07
C GLY A 413 26.30 -11.51 -0.57
N PRO A 414 26.34 -12.86 -0.41
CA PRO A 414 25.27 -13.74 -0.86
C PRO A 414 23.90 -13.40 -0.25
N PHE A 415 23.80 -13.01 1.02
CA PHE A 415 22.49 -12.63 1.59
C PHE A 415 21.97 -11.28 1.05
N GLY A 416 22.84 -10.46 0.46
CA GLY A 416 22.48 -9.17 -0.11
C GLY A 416 21.85 -9.23 -1.51
N ILE A 417 21.86 -10.38 -2.20
CA ILE A 417 21.28 -10.50 -3.55
C ILE A 417 19.75 -10.62 -3.52
N MET A 418 19.10 -10.26 -4.64
CA MET A 418 17.64 -10.27 -4.78
C MET A 418 16.97 -11.61 -4.44
N PRO A 419 17.49 -12.79 -4.85
CA PRO A 419 16.89 -14.07 -4.45
C PRO A 419 16.80 -14.29 -2.94
N ALA A 420 17.85 -13.91 -2.18
CA ALA A 420 17.86 -14.03 -0.73
C ALA A 420 16.81 -13.13 -0.09
N LYS A 421 16.75 -11.88 -0.55
CA LYS A 421 15.74 -10.90 -0.12
C LYS A 421 14.34 -11.43 -0.42
N ASN A 422 14.05 -11.84 -1.66
CA ASN A 422 12.73 -12.35 -2.01
C ASN A 422 12.31 -13.56 -1.16
N THR A 423 13.24 -14.47 -0.88
CA THR A 423 13.00 -15.59 0.04
C THR A 423 12.61 -15.08 1.43
N ALA A 424 13.38 -14.15 1.98
CA ALA A 424 13.14 -13.58 3.30
C ALA A 424 11.77 -12.90 3.44
N VAL A 425 11.35 -12.05 2.49
CA VAL A 425 10.04 -11.38 2.60
C VAL A 425 8.87 -12.36 2.50
N ASN A 426 8.98 -13.39 1.65
CA ASN A 426 7.94 -14.42 1.55
C ASN A 426 7.81 -15.18 2.88
N LEU A 427 8.92 -15.49 3.55
CA LEU A 427 8.91 -16.09 4.88
C LEU A 427 8.32 -15.14 5.95
N MET A 428 8.65 -13.85 5.92
CA MET A 428 8.05 -12.84 6.82
C MET A 428 6.54 -12.73 6.61
N ILE A 429 6.07 -12.76 5.37
CA ILE A 429 4.64 -12.73 5.02
C ILE A 429 3.95 -13.98 5.60
N LEU A 430 4.49 -15.18 5.36
CA LEU A 430 3.91 -16.42 5.90
C LEU A 430 3.88 -16.42 7.43
N ALA A 431 4.97 -16.00 8.07
CA ALA A 431 5.05 -15.89 9.53
C ALA A 431 4.00 -14.89 10.09
N THR A 432 3.83 -13.76 9.43
CA THR A 432 2.82 -12.75 9.79
C THR A 432 1.40 -13.28 9.63
N PHE A 433 1.16 -14.03 8.55
CA PHE A 433 -0.13 -14.65 8.31
C PHE A 433 -0.45 -15.74 9.36
N VAL A 434 0.55 -16.46 9.88
CA VAL A 434 0.35 -17.37 11.03
C VAL A 434 -0.08 -16.60 12.29
N SER A 435 0.51 -15.44 12.59
CA SER A 435 0.05 -14.57 13.70
C SER A 435 -1.42 -14.20 13.53
N PHE A 436 -1.84 -13.87 12.31
CA PHE A 436 -3.24 -13.57 12.00
C PHE A 436 -4.16 -14.79 12.22
N LEU A 437 -3.76 -15.98 11.80
CA LEU A 437 -4.53 -17.22 12.04
C LEU A 437 -4.70 -17.49 13.54
N PHE A 438 -3.65 -17.34 14.34
CA PHE A 438 -3.74 -17.52 15.79
C PHE A 438 -4.68 -16.51 16.44
N TYR A 439 -4.59 -15.24 16.05
CA TYR A 439 -5.53 -14.23 16.50
C TYR A 439 -6.98 -14.59 16.12
N ARG A 440 -7.24 -14.97 14.86
CA ARG A 440 -8.59 -15.33 14.37
C ARG A 440 -9.20 -16.52 15.10
N ARG A 441 -8.35 -17.44 15.55
CA ARG A 441 -8.74 -18.63 16.30
C ARG A 441 -8.88 -18.36 17.79
N ALA A 442 -8.31 -17.28 18.33
CA ALA A 442 -8.16 -17.03 19.76
C ALA A 442 -9.43 -17.29 20.59
N ASN A 443 -10.57 -16.76 20.16
CA ASN A 443 -11.86 -16.91 20.83
C ASN A 443 -12.73 -18.08 20.32
N LYS A 444 -12.18 -19.03 19.56
CA LYS A 444 -12.95 -20.09 18.89
C LYS A 444 -12.37 -21.49 19.09
N ILE A 445 -13.25 -22.48 19.20
CA ILE A 445 -12.91 -23.91 19.12
C ILE A 445 -13.67 -24.52 17.95
N ALA A 446 -12.95 -25.14 17.03
CA ALA A 446 -13.54 -25.84 15.91
C ALA A 446 -14.30 -27.09 16.39
N THR A 447 -15.51 -27.29 15.85
CA THR A 447 -16.45 -28.35 16.24
C THR A 447 -16.53 -29.50 15.23
N VAL A 448 -15.90 -29.33 14.06
CA VAL A 448 -15.93 -30.34 12.99
C VAL A 448 -15.09 -31.57 13.35
N SER A 449 -15.50 -32.75 12.91
CA SER A 449 -14.80 -34.01 13.25
C SER A 449 -13.40 -34.11 12.63
N TRP A 450 -13.16 -33.40 11.53
CA TRP A 450 -11.91 -33.43 10.75
C TRP A 450 -10.88 -32.37 11.17
N VAL A 451 -11.05 -31.68 12.30
CA VAL A 451 -10.12 -30.62 12.79
C VAL A 451 -8.66 -31.08 12.81
N LYS A 452 -8.40 -32.32 13.25
CA LYS A 452 -7.03 -32.86 13.28
C LYS A 452 -6.44 -32.94 11.88
N ILE A 453 -7.21 -33.49 10.93
CA ILE A 453 -6.81 -33.62 9.52
C ILE A 453 -6.63 -32.24 8.90
N GLY A 454 -7.55 -31.31 9.13
CA GLY A 454 -7.48 -29.94 8.60
C GLY A 454 -6.25 -29.18 9.10
N ASN A 455 -5.95 -29.25 10.40
CA ASN A 455 -4.73 -28.66 10.96
C ASN A 455 -3.46 -29.33 10.40
N SER A 456 -3.43 -30.66 10.28
CA SER A 456 -2.30 -31.37 9.67
C SER A 456 -2.10 -30.98 8.20
N ALA A 457 -3.18 -30.84 7.44
CA ALA A 457 -3.14 -30.39 6.06
C ALA A 457 -2.63 -28.94 5.94
N GLN A 458 -3.04 -28.05 6.84
CA GLN A 458 -2.50 -26.69 6.87
C GLN A 458 -1.01 -26.66 7.23
N VAL A 459 -0.58 -27.42 8.24
CA VAL A 459 0.84 -27.51 8.59
C VAL A 459 1.64 -28.05 7.40
N ALA A 460 1.16 -29.10 6.75
CA ALA A 460 1.78 -29.64 5.55
C ALA A 460 1.85 -28.61 4.41
N LEU A 461 0.78 -27.82 4.20
CA LEU A 461 0.74 -26.73 3.21
C LEU A 461 1.79 -25.65 3.51
N PHE A 462 1.93 -25.21 4.76
CA PHE A 462 2.96 -24.23 5.12
C PHE A 462 4.37 -24.80 4.96
N VAL A 463 4.61 -26.04 5.40
CA VAL A 463 5.92 -26.71 5.27
C VAL A 463 6.29 -26.86 3.80
N ALA A 464 5.35 -27.36 2.98
CA ALA A 464 5.48 -27.46 1.54
C ALA A 464 5.81 -26.11 0.89
N GLY A 465 5.04 -25.07 1.23
CA GLY A 465 5.24 -23.73 0.70
C GLY A 465 6.61 -23.16 1.07
N VAL A 466 7.03 -23.33 2.33
CA VAL A 466 8.36 -22.90 2.79
C VAL A 466 9.46 -23.64 2.05
N ILE A 467 9.37 -24.97 1.92
CA ILE A 467 10.34 -25.77 1.16
C ILE A 467 10.41 -25.28 -0.29
N ASN A 468 9.27 -25.07 -0.94
CA ASN A 468 9.23 -24.59 -2.32
C ASN A 468 9.84 -23.19 -2.45
N ILE A 469 9.54 -22.27 -1.54
CA ILE A 469 10.15 -20.93 -1.51
C ILE A 469 11.68 -21.04 -1.36
N PHE A 470 12.18 -21.92 -0.50
CA PHE A 470 13.62 -22.15 -0.37
C PHE A 470 14.23 -22.77 -1.63
N ILE A 471 13.57 -23.73 -2.29
CA ILE A 471 14.04 -24.29 -3.55
C ILE A 471 14.12 -23.20 -4.62
N LEU A 472 13.04 -22.44 -4.81
CA LEU A 472 13.00 -21.33 -5.76
C LEU A 472 14.01 -20.24 -5.45
N GLY A 473 14.23 -19.92 -4.17
CA GLY A 473 15.16 -18.89 -3.71
C GLY A 473 16.62 -19.30 -3.76
N VAL A 474 16.92 -20.54 -3.37
CA VAL A 474 18.31 -21.03 -3.24
C VAL A 474 18.78 -21.68 -4.54
N TYR A 475 18.03 -22.65 -5.08
CA TYR A 475 18.44 -23.37 -6.28
C TYR A 475 18.47 -22.45 -7.50
N TYR A 476 17.34 -21.84 -7.84
CA TYR A 476 17.28 -20.92 -8.97
C TYR A 476 18.01 -19.60 -8.70
N GLY A 477 18.05 -19.13 -7.44
CA GLY A 477 18.74 -17.88 -7.11
C GLY A 477 20.26 -17.92 -7.23
N TYR A 478 20.92 -19.01 -6.83
CA TYR A 478 22.38 -19.06 -6.76
C TYR A 478 23.02 -19.95 -7.82
N PHE A 479 22.31 -20.98 -8.30
CA PHE A 479 22.89 -22.00 -9.19
C PHE A 479 22.43 -21.90 -10.64
N THR A 480 21.66 -20.86 -11.00
CA THR A 480 21.17 -20.66 -12.38
C THR A 480 21.56 -19.28 -12.93
N ASN A 481 21.30 -19.05 -14.23
CA ASN A 481 21.57 -17.77 -14.90
C ASN A 481 20.62 -16.66 -14.41
N THR A 482 21.04 -15.40 -14.52
CA THR A 482 20.32 -14.19 -14.09
C THR A 482 18.87 -14.11 -14.57
N VAL A 483 18.56 -14.56 -15.78
CA VAL A 483 17.18 -14.61 -16.31
C VAL A 483 16.29 -15.47 -15.42
N TYR A 484 16.75 -16.67 -15.05
CA TYR A 484 16.04 -17.57 -14.16
C TYR A 484 15.95 -17.04 -12.72
N LYS A 485 16.97 -16.28 -12.26
CA LYS A 485 16.94 -15.63 -10.93
C LYS A 485 15.79 -14.62 -10.83
N ILE A 486 15.57 -13.83 -11.88
CA ILE A 486 14.49 -12.85 -11.95
C ILE A 486 13.15 -13.58 -12.09
N ALA A 487 13.06 -14.53 -13.02
CA ALA A 487 11.83 -15.29 -13.27
C ALA A 487 11.35 -16.10 -12.05
N ALA A 488 12.27 -16.66 -11.24
CA ALA A 488 11.94 -17.46 -10.05
C ALA A 488 11.27 -16.65 -8.92
N SER A 489 11.25 -15.32 -9.00
CA SER A 489 10.56 -14.49 -8.02
C SER A 489 9.03 -14.67 -8.08
N ILE A 490 8.45 -14.71 -9.29
CA ILE A 490 7.02 -14.86 -9.54
C ILE A 490 6.45 -16.14 -8.91
N PRO A 491 7.01 -17.35 -9.13
CA PRO A 491 6.51 -18.56 -8.50
C PRO A 491 6.69 -18.57 -6.96
N GLN A 492 7.67 -17.85 -6.40
CA GLN A 492 7.76 -17.69 -4.94
C GLN A 492 6.55 -16.92 -4.41
N VAL A 493 6.17 -15.84 -5.10
CA VAL A 493 4.97 -15.06 -4.78
C VAL A 493 3.71 -15.92 -4.88
N CYS A 494 3.54 -16.61 -6.01
CA CYS A 494 2.38 -17.47 -6.24
C CYS A 494 2.27 -18.56 -5.17
N THR A 495 3.40 -19.12 -4.73
CA THR A 495 3.44 -20.07 -3.61
C THR A 495 2.94 -19.43 -2.32
N THR A 496 3.46 -18.26 -1.95
CA THR A 496 3.04 -17.55 -0.73
C THR A 496 1.55 -17.21 -0.74
N LEU A 497 1.05 -16.66 -1.85
CA LEU A 497 -0.37 -16.32 -2.00
C LEU A 497 -1.25 -17.58 -2.00
N ALA A 498 -0.84 -18.66 -2.67
CA ALA A 498 -1.56 -19.93 -2.67
C ALA A 498 -1.65 -20.51 -1.26
N VAL A 499 -0.55 -20.51 -0.48
CA VAL A 499 -0.56 -20.95 0.92
C VAL A 499 -1.53 -20.12 1.74
N ILE A 500 -1.53 -18.79 1.59
CA ILE A 500 -2.45 -17.90 2.30
C ILE A 500 -3.91 -18.22 1.93
N VAL A 501 -4.24 -18.21 0.65
CA VAL A 501 -5.62 -18.40 0.15
C VAL A 501 -6.16 -19.78 0.55
N ILE A 502 -5.41 -20.85 0.26
CA ILE A 502 -5.82 -22.22 0.59
C ILE A 502 -5.96 -22.38 2.11
N SER A 503 -5.04 -21.80 2.89
CA SER A 503 -5.13 -21.84 4.36
C SER A 503 -6.35 -21.07 4.89
N ILE A 504 -6.68 -19.91 4.33
CA ILE A 504 -7.92 -19.17 4.66
C ILE A 504 -9.14 -20.04 4.36
N LEU A 505 -9.19 -20.73 3.22
CA LEU A 505 -10.30 -21.61 2.85
C LEU A 505 -10.43 -22.77 3.84
N ILE A 506 -9.35 -23.50 4.11
CA ILE A 506 -9.36 -24.60 5.09
C ILE A 506 -9.83 -24.11 6.46
N ASP A 507 -9.30 -22.98 6.93
CA ASP A 507 -9.69 -22.42 8.22
C ASP A 507 -11.16 -21.97 8.25
N SER A 508 -11.66 -21.37 7.16
CA SER A 508 -13.05 -20.92 7.07
C SER A 508 -14.03 -22.10 7.13
N PHE A 509 -13.72 -23.22 6.45
CA PHE A 509 -14.52 -24.44 6.54
C PHE A 509 -14.41 -25.11 7.91
N MET A 510 -13.22 -25.14 8.50
CA MET A 510 -12.98 -25.75 9.81
C MET A 510 -13.71 -25.02 10.95
N TYR A 511 -13.86 -23.70 10.85
CA TYR A 511 -14.48 -22.86 11.88
C TYR A 511 -15.92 -22.39 11.56
N LYS A 512 -16.56 -22.92 10.50
CA LYS A 512 -17.91 -22.49 10.05
C LYS A 512 -18.98 -22.54 11.15
N ASN A 513 -18.88 -23.50 12.09
CA ASN A 513 -19.78 -23.67 13.23
C ASN A 513 -19.01 -23.73 14.56
N ALA A 514 -17.90 -23.01 14.65
CA ALA A 514 -17.04 -23.05 15.83
C ALA A 514 -17.76 -22.58 17.10
N LYS A 515 -17.48 -23.23 18.22
CA LYS A 515 -17.94 -22.80 19.54
C LYS A 515 -17.11 -21.58 19.96
N GLU A 516 -17.78 -20.48 20.27
CA GLU A 516 -17.12 -19.32 20.87
C GLU A 516 -16.72 -19.66 22.31
N VAL A 517 -15.44 -19.45 22.63
CA VAL A 517 -14.88 -19.65 23.96
C VAL A 517 -14.12 -18.40 24.35
N ALA A 518 -14.26 -17.97 25.61
CA ALA A 518 -13.63 -16.76 26.13
C ALA A 518 -13.86 -15.54 25.20
N PRO A 519 -15.02 -14.87 25.30
CA PRO A 519 -15.41 -13.81 24.37
C PRO A 519 -14.37 -12.70 24.30
N LEU A 520 -14.27 -12.05 23.13
CA LEU A 520 -13.36 -10.93 22.93
C LEU A 520 -13.80 -9.73 23.77
N LYS A 521 -12.95 -9.31 24.72
CA LYS A 521 -13.16 -8.12 25.54
C LYS A 521 -12.43 -6.93 24.90
N TRP A 522 -13.17 -6.15 24.10
CA TRP A 522 -12.68 -4.92 23.50
C TRP A 522 -12.30 -3.89 24.58
N GLY A 523 -11.22 -3.14 24.37
CA GLY A 523 -10.70 -2.18 25.33
C GLY A 523 -9.63 -2.74 26.28
N ARG A 524 -9.45 -4.08 26.33
CA ARG A 524 -8.50 -4.77 27.22
C ARG A 524 -7.06 -4.74 26.71
N VAL A 525 -6.81 -4.30 25.47
CA VAL A 525 -5.46 -4.27 24.91
C VAL A 525 -4.55 -3.31 25.69
N PRO A 526 -3.26 -3.65 25.90
CA PRO A 526 -2.34 -2.79 26.61
C PRO A 526 -2.03 -1.54 25.76
N GLU A 527 -1.76 -0.41 26.43
CA GLU A 527 -1.48 0.87 25.76
C GLU A 527 -0.27 0.79 24.81
N ARG A 528 0.69 -0.08 25.12
CA ARG A 528 1.85 -0.35 24.25
C ARG A 528 1.49 -0.84 22.84
N SER A 529 0.31 -1.43 22.66
CA SER A 529 -0.19 -1.80 21.33
C SER A 529 -0.48 -0.58 20.46
N GLN A 530 -0.89 0.53 21.06
CA GLN A 530 -1.23 1.76 20.33
C GLN A 530 0.03 2.44 19.76
N TYR A 531 1.16 2.35 20.45
CA TYR A 531 2.45 2.80 19.90
C TYR A 531 2.87 2.01 18.66
N ALA A 532 2.47 0.75 18.53
CA ALA A 532 2.72 -0.03 17.32
C ALA A 532 1.91 0.48 16.12
N LEU A 533 0.67 0.94 16.35
CA LEU A 533 -0.14 1.57 15.30
C LEU A 533 0.43 2.93 14.86
N PHE A 534 0.95 3.74 15.81
CA PHE A 534 1.68 4.95 15.45
C PHE A 534 2.95 4.64 14.66
N LEU A 535 3.73 3.64 15.10
CA LEU A 535 4.95 3.23 14.40
C LEU A 535 4.66 2.74 12.97
N LEU A 536 3.55 2.02 12.75
CA LEU A 536 3.08 1.66 11.41
C LEU A 536 2.82 2.89 10.54
N ALA A 537 2.03 3.85 11.03
CA ALA A 537 1.69 5.07 10.30
C ALA A 537 2.93 5.91 9.94
N VAL A 538 3.84 6.12 10.91
CA VAL A 538 5.09 6.86 10.70
C VAL A 538 5.99 6.14 9.70
N SER A 539 6.17 4.83 9.85
CA SER A 539 7.03 4.02 8.98
C SER A 539 6.54 4.01 7.53
N PHE A 540 5.22 3.89 7.31
CA PHE A 540 4.64 3.98 5.98
C PHE A 540 4.79 5.37 5.35
N THR A 541 4.53 6.43 6.14
CA THR A 541 4.67 7.82 5.66
C THR A 541 6.09 8.06 5.17
N TRP A 542 7.08 7.71 5.99
CA TRP A 542 8.49 7.90 5.67
C TRP A 542 8.94 7.01 4.50
N LEU A 543 8.49 5.74 4.46
CA LEU A 543 8.74 4.83 3.35
C LEU A 543 8.21 5.39 2.02
N MET A 544 6.98 5.90 2.00
CA MET A 544 6.40 6.49 0.79
C MET A 544 7.17 7.73 0.32
N GLY A 545 7.64 8.57 1.25
CA GLY A 545 8.47 9.72 0.92
C GLY A 545 9.83 9.34 0.32
N LEU A 546 10.48 8.34 0.92
CA LEU A 546 11.75 7.79 0.44
C LEU A 546 11.61 7.18 -0.96
N MET A 547 10.58 6.35 -1.18
CA MET A 547 10.35 5.71 -2.48
C MET A 547 9.93 6.71 -3.57
N GLY A 548 9.23 7.78 -3.20
CA GLY A 548 8.93 8.89 -4.10
C GLY A 548 10.20 9.56 -4.61
N TYR A 549 11.17 9.81 -3.71
CA TYR A 549 12.47 10.36 -4.06
C TYR A 549 13.27 9.42 -4.97
N ILE A 550 13.36 8.12 -4.65
CA ILE A 550 14.08 7.15 -5.48
C ILE A 550 13.55 7.16 -6.92
N ARG A 551 12.22 7.10 -7.11
CA ARG A 551 11.62 7.15 -8.46
C ARG A 551 11.89 8.46 -9.21
N SER A 552 11.95 9.58 -8.49
CA SER A 552 12.36 10.84 -9.12
C SER A 552 13.86 10.86 -9.44
N GLY A 553 14.69 10.25 -8.59
CA GLY A 553 16.15 10.27 -8.70
C GLY A 553 16.70 9.40 -9.83
N ILE A 554 16.01 8.32 -10.20
CA ILE A 554 16.44 7.46 -11.32
C ILE A 554 16.38 8.14 -12.69
N ARG A 555 15.63 9.24 -12.83
CA ARG A 555 15.67 10.09 -14.03
C ARG A 555 16.94 10.95 -14.12
N GLN A 556 17.78 10.96 -13.07
CA GLN A 556 19.05 11.67 -13.04
C GLN A 556 18.92 13.15 -13.43
N HIS A 557 19.40 13.52 -14.63
CA HIS A 557 19.43 14.87 -15.17
C HIS A 557 18.31 15.13 -16.18
N TRP A 558 17.18 14.40 -16.07
CA TRP A 558 16.06 14.50 -16.98
C TRP A 558 14.76 14.84 -16.24
N HIS A 559 14.00 15.78 -16.80
CA HIS A 559 12.59 15.96 -16.43
C HIS A 559 11.73 14.88 -17.07
N VAL A 560 11.96 14.64 -18.37
CA VAL A 560 11.40 13.54 -19.15
C VAL A 560 12.57 12.77 -19.74
N VAL A 561 12.72 11.49 -19.38
CA VAL A 561 13.88 10.65 -19.76
C VAL A 561 14.10 10.71 -21.27
N ASP A 562 15.34 10.98 -21.68
CA ASP A 562 15.82 11.09 -23.06
C ASP A 562 15.15 12.15 -23.97
N ILE A 563 14.18 12.91 -23.44
CA ILE A 563 13.41 13.91 -24.21
C ILE A 563 13.67 15.34 -23.71
N MET A 564 13.58 15.57 -22.40
CA MET A 564 13.68 16.91 -21.81
C MET A 564 14.67 16.92 -20.65
N ARG A 565 15.87 17.45 -20.92
CA ARG A 565 16.96 17.53 -19.94
C ARG A 565 16.61 18.53 -18.83
N ASP A 566 16.98 18.20 -17.60
CA ASP A 566 16.99 19.12 -16.48
C ASP A 566 18.33 19.88 -16.42
N ASN A 567 18.30 21.15 -16.80
CA ASN A 567 19.43 22.07 -16.73
C ASN A 567 19.28 23.07 -15.56
N SER A 568 18.44 22.77 -14.56
CA SER A 568 18.33 23.60 -13.37
C SER A 568 19.63 23.56 -12.55
N ALA A 569 19.89 24.60 -11.76
CA ALA A 569 21.04 24.62 -10.86
C ALA A 569 21.00 23.48 -9.83
N ASP A 570 19.80 22.95 -9.56
CA ASP A 570 19.54 21.86 -8.63
C ASP A 570 19.48 20.48 -9.31
N ALA A 571 19.89 20.35 -10.59
CA ALA A 571 19.82 19.11 -11.37
C ALA A 571 20.92 18.09 -11.02
N PHE A 572 21.10 17.77 -9.75
CA PHE A 572 22.06 16.76 -9.25
C PHE A 572 21.38 15.78 -8.30
N THR A 573 21.95 14.61 -8.03
CA THR A 573 21.36 13.68 -7.05
C THR A 573 21.75 14.11 -5.62
N PRO A 574 20.79 14.49 -4.75
CA PRO A 574 21.10 14.81 -3.36
C PRO A 574 21.76 13.66 -2.59
N THR A 575 22.55 14.02 -1.58
CA THR A 575 23.12 13.03 -0.65
C THR A 575 22.00 12.33 0.15
N MET A 576 22.28 11.12 0.64
CA MET A 576 21.30 10.37 1.44
C MET A 576 20.85 11.14 2.68
N GLY A 577 21.79 11.81 3.36
CA GLY A 577 21.47 12.61 4.55
C GLY A 577 20.54 13.78 4.23
N PHE A 578 20.79 14.48 3.11
CA PHE A 578 19.89 15.55 2.65
C PHE A 578 18.50 15.01 2.34
N ALA A 579 18.43 13.91 1.57
CA ALA A 579 17.15 13.32 1.19
C ALA A 579 16.35 12.83 2.41
N ALA A 580 17.02 12.14 3.34
CA ALA A 580 16.43 11.70 4.60
C ALA A 580 15.91 12.88 5.43
N ASN A 581 16.62 14.01 5.47
CA ASN A 581 16.18 15.21 6.18
C ASN A 581 14.92 15.81 5.56
N VAL A 582 14.88 15.98 4.23
CA VAL A 582 13.71 16.52 3.54
C VAL A 582 12.48 15.63 3.75
N VAL A 583 12.64 14.31 3.61
CA VAL A 583 11.55 13.34 3.84
C VAL A 583 11.10 13.37 5.30
N SER A 584 12.02 13.49 6.27
CA SER A 584 11.68 13.57 7.70
C SER A 584 10.93 14.85 8.03
N ILE A 585 11.38 16.00 7.52
CA ILE A 585 10.68 17.30 7.68
C ILE A 585 9.27 17.20 7.09
N GLY A 586 9.15 16.70 5.86
CA GLY A 586 7.84 16.47 5.24
C GLY A 586 6.95 15.55 6.07
N THR A 587 7.52 14.46 6.60
CA THR A 587 6.79 13.50 7.44
C THR A 587 6.28 14.14 8.72
N ILE A 588 7.09 14.96 9.38
CA ILE A 588 6.69 15.71 10.59
C ILE A 588 5.56 16.68 10.24
N ILE A 589 5.70 17.47 9.17
CA ILE A 589 4.65 18.41 8.72
C ILE A 589 3.35 17.65 8.44
N PHE A 590 3.41 16.56 7.68
CA PHE A 590 2.25 15.74 7.38
C PHE A 590 1.57 15.20 8.64
N LEU A 591 2.32 14.59 9.56
CA LEU A 591 1.78 14.05 10.80
C LEU A 591 1.19 15.14 11.69
N SER A 592 1.81 16.33 11.75
CA SER A 592 1.24 17.50 12.43
C SER A 592 -0.10 17.93 11.79
N MET A 593 -0.18 17.95 10.46
CA MET A 593 -1.43 18.26 9.75
C MET A 593 -2.50 17.17 10.00
N VAL A 594 -2.13 15.90 10.04
CA VAL A 594 -3.04 14.80 10.38
C VAL A 594 -3.57 14.92 11.81
N ILE A 595 -2.71 15.24 12.79
CA ILE A 595 -3.13 15.52 14.17
C ILE A 595 -4.09 16.71 14.21
N PHE A 596 -3.80 17.78 13.45
CA PHE A 596 -4.69 18.93 13.32
C PHE A 596 -6.06 18.54 12.74
N VAL A 597 -6.10 17.69 11.70
CA VAL A 597 -7.35 17.15 11.15
C VAL A 597 -8.12 16.35 12.18
N PHE A 598 -7.44 15.50 12.95
CA PHE A 598 -8.05 14.70 14.01
C PHE A 598 -8.66 15.59 15.10
N TRP A 599 -7.95 16.65 15.50
CA TRP A 599 -8.43 17.63 16.46
C TRP A 599 -9.65 18.42 15.93
N LEU A 600 -9.59 18.90 14.67
CA LEU A 600 -10.68 19.66 14.05
C LEU A 600 -11.97 18.82 13.94
N SER A 601 -11.83 17.53 13.61
CA SER A 601 -12.96 16.58 13.58
C SER A 601 -13.68 16.45 14.93
N GLN A 602 -12.94 16.58 16.04
CA GLN A 602 -13.52 16.55 17.40
C GLN A 602 -14.31 17.82 17.72
N ILE A 603 -13.81 18.99 17.32
CA ILE A 603 -14.52 20.26 17.55
C ILE A 603 -15.84 20.27 16.82
N SER A 604 -15.84 19.87 15.54
CA SER A 604 -17.06 19.76 14.74
C SER A 604 -18.09 18.79 15.34
N ALA A 605 -17.68 17.85 16.20
CA ALA A 605 -18.59 16.93 16.89
C ALA A 605 -19.26 17.53 18.15
N LYS A 606 -18.70 18.59 18.74
CA LYS A 606 -19.23 19.20 19.96
C LYS A 606 -20.24 20.29 19.59
N LYS A 607 -21.54 19.98 19.73
CA LYS A 607 -22.56 21.03 19.82
C LYS A 607 -22.53 21.61 21.22
N VAL A 608 -22.07 22.85 21.34
CA VAL A 608 -22.24 23.63 22.56
C VAL A 608 -23.42 24.55 22.30
N GLU A 609 -24.57 24.23 22.90
CA GLU A 609 -25.69 25.16 22.97
C GLU A 609 -25.29 26.25 23.98
N PRO A 610 -25.11 27.51 23.55
CA PRO A 610 -24.75 28.56 24.48
C PRO A 610 -25.94 28.86 25.40
N GLU A 611 -25.79 28.55 26.69
CA GLU A 611 -26.79 28.87 27.71
C GLU A 611 -27.06 30.38 27.70
N ASN A 612 -28.34 30.77 27.60
CA ASN A 612 -28.83 32.15 27.66
C ASN A 612 -28.35 33.10 26.53
N TYR A 613 -27.76 32.58 25.45
CA TYR A 613 -27.43 33.42 24.28
C TYR A 613 -28.63 33.65 23.37
N TRP A 614 -29.46 32.62 23.19
CA TRP A 614 -30.69 32.70 22.40
C TRP A 614 -31.85 33.13 23.29
N ALA A 615 -32.71 34.03 22.78
CA ALA A 615 -33.98 34.33 23.42
C ALA A 615 -34.80 33.03 23.52
N PRO A 616 -35.48 32.74 24.64
CA PRO A 616 -36.31 31.56 24.76
C PRO A 616 -37.35 31.57 23.63
N GLU A 617 -37.39 30.47 22.86
CA GLU A 617 -38.39 30.31 21.81
C GLU A 617 -39.78 30.49 22.42
N ALA A 618 -40.61 31.31 21.77
CA ALA A 618 -42.01 31.47 22.16
C ALA A 618 -42.68 30.10 22.05
N VAL A 619 -43.08 29.55 23.19
CA VAL A 619 -43.84 28.30 23.24
C VAL A 619 -45.17 28.57 22.54
N ASP A 620 -45.30 28.09 21.31
CA ASP A 620 -46.55 28.16 20.57
C ASP A 620 -47.65 27.42 21.36
N GLY A 621 -48.66 28.19 21.77
CA GLY A 621 -50.01 27.70 21.95
C GLY A 621 -50.27 26.84 23.18
N ALA A 622 -50.62 27.51 24.28
CA ALA A 622 -51.47 26.96 25.32
C ALA A 622 -52.76 26.37 24.73
N VAL A 623 -52.87 25.04 24.65
CA VAL A 623 -54.17 24.36 24.65
C VAL A 623 -54.56 24.19 26.11
N GLY A 624 -55.48 25.05 26.55
CA GLY A 624 -55.98 25.08 27.92
C GLY A 624 -56.56 23.74 28.37
N LYS A 625 -56.00 23.22 29.46
CA LYS A 625 -56.74 22.41 30.43
C LYS A 625 -56.88 23.24 31.71
N GLY A 626 -57.90 24.07 31.77
CA GLY A 626 -58.47 24.55 33.02
C GLY A 626 -59.64 23.65 33.40
N GLY A 627 -59.54 22.96 34.53
CA GLY A 627 -60.66 22.25 35.14
C GLY A 627 -61.37 23.13 36.18
N GLY A 628 -62.62 22.77 36.48
CA GLY A 628 -63.32 23.12 37.72
C GLY A 628 -64.32 24.27 37.62
N GLY A 629 -65.61 23.91 37.48
CA GLY A 629 -66.78 24.78 37.52
C GLY A 629 -68.01 23.99 37.12
#